data_AF-A0A260Z4C5-F1
#
_entry.id   AF-A0A260Z4C5-F1
#
_cell.length_a   1.000
_cell.length_b   1.000
_cell.length_c   1.000
_cell.angle_alpha   90.00
_cell.angle_beta   90.00
_cell.angle_gamma   90.00
#
_symmetry.space_group_name_H-M   'P 1'
#
loop_
_entity.id
_entity.type
_entity.pdbx_description
1 polymer ?
#
loop_
_entity_poly.entity_id
_entity_poly.type
_entity_poly.pdbx_seq_one_letter_code
_entity_poly.pdbx_strand_id
1 'polypeptide(L)'
;MYRLSTWYKFSRSICRMYSMLPCHFSSKRSSQCGKCPESQYSGFKSEKCIDRPPCRVSDYYPVREPCTNGSSRAVYKKVLPSICRDDMPSSTKLPPPTPWKTCPKCNPGMEKNKLGVCERKITIRMGITATTTRPDHWTSSSGLTRLHRSPPRVRMAINS
;
A
#
# COMPACT_ATOMS: atom_id res chain seq x y z
N MET A 1 -32.78 -29.54 -33.64
CA MET A 1 -31.44 -28.89 -33.74
C MET A 1 -31.44 -27.63 -32.89
N TYR A 2 -31.08 -27.72 -31.61
CA TYR A 2 -31.05 -26.57 -30.72
C TYR A 2 -29.68 -25.89 -30.82
N ARG A 3 -29.67 -24.62 -31.25
CA ARG A 3 -28.47 -23.77 -31.36
C ARG A 3 -27.84 -23.58 -29.97
N LEU A 4 -26.78 -24.32 -29.71
CA LEU A 4 -25.84 -24.05 -28.61
C LEU A 4 -25.01 -22.82 -28.99
N SER A 5 -25.47 -21.63 -28.63
CA SER A 5 -24.77 -20.38 -28.93
C SER A 5 -24.81 -19.39 -27.76
N THR A 6 -24.52 -19.87 -26.56
CA THR A 6 -24.43 -19.01 -25.36
C THR A 6 -23.12 -19.14 -24.58
N TRP A 7 -22.12 -19.87 -25.10
CA TRP A 7 -20.80 -19.99 -24.48
C TRP A 7 -19.75 -18.99 -25.01
N TYR A 8 -20.14 -18.02 -25.86
CA TYR A 8 -19.17 -17.19 -26.60
C TYR A 8 -19.01 -15.73 -26.12
N LYS A 9 -19.50 -15.37 -24.93
CA LYS A 9 -19.45 -13.98 -24.44
C LYS A 9 -18.78 -13.75 -23.08
N PHE A 10 -18.15 -14.76 -22.48
CA PHE A 10 -17.43 -14.60 -21.20
C PHE A 10 -15.89 -14.47 -21.35
N SER A 11 -15.34 -14.80 -22.52
CA SER A 11 -13.88 -14.93 -22.72
C SER A 11 -13.13 -13.63 -23.08
N ARG A 12 -13.82 -12.54 -23.45
CA ARG A 12 -13.16 -11.25 -23.80
C ARG A 12 -12.86 -10.34 -22.59
N SER A 13 -13.30 -10.71 -21.39
CA SER A 13 -13.36 -9.81 -20.23
C SER A 13 -12.11 -9.86 -19.34
N ILE A 14 -11.38 -10.97 -19.36
CA ILE A 14 -10.26 -11.21 -18.43
C ILE A 14 -9.11 -10.23 -18.70
N CYS A 15 -8.73 -10.05 -19.96
CA CYS A 15 -7.64 -9.15 -20.29
C CYS A 15 -8.02 -7.65 -20.20
N ARG A 16 -9.30 -7.29 -20.34
CA ARG A 16 -9.77 -5.93 -20.01
C ARG A 16 -9.54 -5.57 -18.54
N MET A 17 -9.51 -6.56 -17.65
CA MET A 17 -9.28 -6.38 -16.21
C MET A 17 -7.78 -6.35 -15.86
N TYR A 18 -6.97 -7.29 -16.39
CA TYR A 18 -5.51 -7.31 -16.15
C TYR A 18 -4.74 -6.18 -16.82
N SER A 19 -5.23 -5.64 -17.94
CA SER A 19 -4.68 -4.41 -18.51
C SER A 19 -4.89 -3.19 -17.59
N MET A 20 -5.69 -3.29 -16.52
CA MET A 20 -5.76 -2.27 -15.48
C MET A 20 -4.67 -2.41 -14.41
N LEU A 21 -3.68 -3.29 -14.58
CA LEU A 21 -2.49 -3.36 -13.73
C LEU A 21 -1.25 -2.87 -14.52
N PRO A 22 -0.29 -2.20 -13.86
CA PRO A 22 0.98 -1.89 -14.50
C PRO A 22 1.75 -3.17 -14.82
N CYS A 23 2.65 -3.09 -15.81
CA CYS A 23 3.47 -4.22 -16.30
C CYS A 23 2.69 -5.37 -16.97
N HIS A 24 1.41 -5.17 -17.32
CA HIS A 24 0.64 -6.05 -18.19
C HIS A 24 0.23 -5.32 -19.48
N PHE A 25 0.13 -6.06 -20.58
CA PHE A 25 -0.26 -5.51 -21.87
C PHE A 25 -1.27 -6.41 -22.58
N SER A 26 -2.05 -5.82 -23.48
CA SER A 26 -3.05 -6.52 -24.28
C SER A 26 -2.97 -6.09 -25.74
N SER A 27 -2.46 -6.94 -26.62
CA SER A 27 -2.52 -6.64 -28.05
C SER A 27 -3.97 -6.62 -28.53
N LYS A 28 -4.25 -5.82 -29.56
CA LYS A 28 -5.59 -5.70 -30.15
C LYS A 28 -6.12 -7.10 -30.49
N ARG A 29 -7.32 -7.40 -29.99
CA ARG A 29 -8.05 -8.67 -30.19
C ARG A 29 -7.47 -9.88 -29.44
N SER A 30 -6.47 -9.70 -28.58
CA SER A 30 -6.03 -10.77 -27.68
C SER A 30 -7.09 -11.08 -26.63
N SER A 31 -7.37 -12.37 -26.42
CA SER A 31 -8.21 -12.85 -25.32
C SER A 31 -7.45 -12.91 -23.99
N GLN A 32 -6.11 -12.85 -24.03
CA GLN A 32 -5.23 -12.98 -22.86
C GLN A 32 -4.27 -11.79 -22.72
N CYS A 33 -3.89 -11.50 -21.48
CA CYS A 33 -2.95 -10.42 -21.16
C CYS A 33 -1.55 -11.00 -20.96
N GLY A 34 -0.55 -10.37 -21.57
CA GLY A 34 0.85 -10.70 -21.35
C GLY A 34 1.43 -9.89 -20.20
N LYS A 35 2.38 -10.48 -19.47
CA LYS A 35 3.24 -9.76 -18.53
C LYS A 35 4.48 -9.25 -19.25
N CYS A 36 4.90 -8.02 -18.98
CA CYS A 36 6.15 -7.50 -19.52
C CYS A 36 7.37 -8.19 -18.87
N PRO A 37 8.46 -8.41 -19.63
CA PRO A 37 9.74 -8.83 -19.05
C PRO A 37 10.29 -7.75 -18.11
N GLU A 38 11.23 -8.12 -17.23
CA GLU A 38 11.79 -7.17 -16.25
C GLU A 38 12.52 -5.99 -16.87
N SER A 39 13.04 -6.12 -18.09
CA SER A 39 13.67 -5.03 -18.85
C SER A 39 12.68 -4.01 -19.40
N GLN A 40 11.38 -4.34 -19.42
CA GLN A 40 10.32 -3.53 -20.00
C GLN A 40 9.22 -3.23 -18.97
N TYR A 41 8.39 -2.24 -19.29
CA TYR A 41 7.22 -1.91 -18.53
C TYR A 41 6.05 -1.58 -19.45
N SER A 42 4.87 -1.58 -18.89
CA SER A 42 3.68 -1.06 -19.54
C SER A 42 2.90 -0.22 -18.54
N GLY A 43 2.33 0.87 -19.04
CA GLY A 43 1.34 1.64 -18.30
C GLY A 43 0.00 0.89 -18.26
N PHE A 44 -0.95 1.48 -17.54
CA PHE A 44 -2.33 1.02 -17.54
C PHE A 44 -2.90 1.03 -18.96
N LYS A 45 -3.61 -0.05 -19.32
CA LYS A 45 -4.29 -0.29 -20.59
C LYS A 45 -3.36 -0.24 -21.80
N SER A 46 -2.08 -0.54 -21.61
CA SER A 46 -1.12 -0.55 -22.72
C SER A 46 -1.35 -1.73 -23.66
N GLU A 47 -1.20 -1.47 -24.95
CA GLU A 47 -1.23 -2.52 -25.97
C GLU A 47 0.12 -3.23 -26.14
N LYS A 48 1.20 -2.64 -25.60
CA LYS A 48 2.57 -3.13 -25.72
C LYS A 48 3.41 -2.81 -24.48
N CYS A 49 4.51 -3.54 -24.34
CA CYS A 49 5.59 -3.20 -23.43
C CYS A 49 6.56 -2.22 -24.10
N ILE A 50 7.22 -1.39 -23.29
CA ILE A 50 8.27 -0.46 -23.71
C ILE A 50 9.48 -0.61 -22.80
N ASP A 51 10.67 -0.33 -23.34
CA ASP A 51 11.92 -0.47 -22.58
C ASP A 51 11.98 0.49 -21.40
N ARG A 52 12.51 -0.01 -20.28
CA ARG A 52 12.69 0.79 -19.07
C ARG A 52 13.86 1.76 -19.27
N PRO A 53 13.67 3.07 -19.09
CA PRO A 53 14.76 4.04 -19.18
C PRO A 53 15.71 3.92 -17.96
N PRO A 54 16.92 4.50 -18.02
CA PRO A 54 17.79 4.60 -16.85
C PRO A 54 17.15 5.48 -15.78
N CYS A 55 17.34 5.12 -14.50
CA CYS A 55 16.74 5.88 -13.41
C CYS A 55 17.33 7.28 -13.28
N ARG A 56 16.46 8.24 -12.97
CA ARG A 56 16.78 9.64 -12.68
C ARG A 56 16.57 9.90 -11.20
N VAL A 57 17.09 11.03 -10.70
CA VAL A 57 16.93 11.43 -9.29
C VAL A 57 15.44 11.54 -8.92
N SER A 58 14.58 11.94 -9.86
CA SER A 58 13.12 12.02 -9.69
C SER A 58 12.43 10.67 -9.46
N ASP A 59 13.08 9.56 -9.79
CA ASP A 59 12.54 8.20 -9.60
C ASP A 59 12.75 7.69 -8.17
N TYR A 60 13.31 8.54 -7.30
CA TYR A 60 13.58 8.23 -5.90
C TYR A 60 13.03 9.31 -4.98
N TYR A 61 12.72 8.91 -3.76
CA TYR A 61 12.28 9.80 -2.71
C TYR A 61 13.01 9.50 -1.39
N PRO A 62 13.31 10.51 -0.57
CA PRO A 62 13.94 10.31 0.72
C PRO A 62 12.94 9.69 1.71
N VAL A 63 13.41 8.68 2.45
CA VAL A 63 12.66 7.99 3.50
C VAL A 63 13.51 8.00 4.76
N ARG A 64 12.92 8.48 5.86
CA ARG A 64 13.56 8.40 7.18
C ARG A 64 13.48 6.96 7.69
N GLU A 65 14.63 6.41 8.05
CA GLU A 65 14.69 5.10 8.72
C GLU A 65 14.08 5.17 10.13
N PRO A 66 13.58 4.05 10.67
CA PRO A 66 13.14 3.97 12.06
C PRO A 66 14.22 4.48 13.03
N CYS A 67 13.80 5.02 14.17
CA CYS A 67 14.76 5.50 15.16
C CYS A 67 15.43 4.33 15.87
N THR A 68 16.76 4.32 15.84
CA THR A 68 17.60 3.38 16.58
C THR A 68 18.36 4.18 17.64
N ASN A 69 18.21 3.82 18.92
CA ASN A 69 18.87 4.50 20.04
C ASN A 69 18.70 6.04 20.03
N GLY A 70 17.50 6.52 19.65
CA GLY A 70 17.19 7.95 19.61
C GLY A 70 17.71 8.70 18.37
N SER A 71 18.37 8.03 17.43
CA SER A 71 18.87 8.62 16.18
C SER A 71 18.25 7.97 14.94
N SER A 72 18.12 8.74 13.86
CA SER A 72 17.65 8.28 12.55
C SER A 72 18.43 8.97 11.43
N ARG A 73 18.38 8.41 10.23
CA ARG A 73 18.91 9.02 9.01
C ARG A 73 17.92 8.85 7.86
N ALA A 74 18.11 9.59 6.77
CA ALA A 74 17.35 9.41 5.55
C ALA A 74 18.12 8.53 4.56
N VAL A 75 17.38 7.64 3.90
CA VAL A 75 17.82 6.83 2.78
C VAL A 75 16.93 7.12 1.58
N TYR A 76 17.40 6.87 0.36
CA TYR A 76 16.60 7.07 -0.84
C TYR A 76 15.95 5.75 -1.25
N LYS A 77 14.63 5.76 -1.45
CA LYS A 77 13.87 4.61 -1.94
C LYS A 77 13.31 4.91 -3.33
N LYS A 78 13.24 3.87 -4.16
CA LYS A 78 12.69 3.93 -5.51
C LYS A 78 11.18 4.07 -5.49
N VAL A 79 10.61 4.90 -6.36
CA VAL A 79 9.16 5.03 -6.56
C VAL A 79 8.62 3.72 -7.16
N LEU A 80 7.46 3.26 -6.66
CA LEU A 80 6.78 2.06 -7.14
C LEU A 80 5.50 2.40 -7.92
N PRO A 81 5.16 1.65 -8.98
CA PRO A 81 5.93 0.54 -9.56
C PRO A 81 7.25 1.03 -10.15
N SER A 82 8.31 0.22 -10.04
CA SER A 82 9.58 0.55 -10.69
C SER A 82 9.29 0.73 -12.19
N ILE A 83 9.70 1.85 -12.79
CA ILE A 83 9.58 2.12 -14.24
C ILE A 83 10.96 2.16 -14.88
N CYS A 84 11.96 2.63 -14.14
CA CYS A 84 13.32 2.76 -14.61
C CYS A 84 14.23 1.61 -14.17
N ARG A 85 15.41 1.50 -14.78
CA ARG A 85 16.47 0.54 -14.44
C ARG A 85 17.67 1.26 -13.81
N ASP A 86 18.11 0.73 -12.68
CA ASP A 86 19.20 1.25 -11.85
C ASP A 86 20.54 0.53 -12.09
N ASP A 87 20.51 -0.58 -12.81
CA ASP A 87 21.66 -1.36 -13.23
C ASP A 87 22.31 -0.85 -14.53
N MET A 88 21.68 0.11 -15.21
CA MET A 88 22.25 0.72 -16.41
C MET A 88 23.38 1.73 -16.08
N PRO A 89 24.46 1.79 -16.87
CA PRO A 89 25.59 2.72 -16.62
C PRO A 89 25.19 4.20 -16.57
N SER A 90 24.15 4.57 -17.34
CA SER A 90 23.59 5.92 -17.40
C SER A 90 22.54 6.21 -16.31
N SER A 91 22.28 5.25 -15.43
CA SER A 91 21.41 5.46 -14.27
C SER A 91 22.08 6.39 -13.26
N THR A 92 21.26 7.20 -12.59
CA THR A 92 21.71 8.01 -11.47
C THR A 92 22.26 7.13 -10.35
N LYS A 93 23.35 7.57 -9.73
CA LYS A 93 23.89 6.96 -8.51
C LYS A 93 23.30 7.70 -7.31
N LEU A 94 22.65 6.97 -6.43
CA LEU A 94 22.08 7.56 -5.22
C LEU A 94 23.18 8.07 -4.30
N PRO A 95 22.97 9.23 -3.64
CA PRO A 95 23.86 9.66 -2.59
C PRO A 95 23.82 8.65 -1.42
N PRO A 96 24.90 8.56 -0.62
CA PRO A 96 24.90 7.75 0.58
C PRO A 96 23.80 8.21 1.56
N PRO A 97 23.39 7.34 2.52
CA PRO A 97 22.49 7.72 3.59
C PRO A 97 22.97 8.99 4.30
N THR A 98 22.05 9.85 4.71
CA THR A 98 22.43 11.07 5.44
C THR A 98 23.13 10.71 6.75
N PRO A 99 23.90 11.64 7.36
CA PRO A 99 24.39 11.46 8.71
C PRO A 99 23.25 11.17 9.70
N TRP A 100 23.58 10.45 10.78
CA TRP A 100 22.67 10.21 11.89
C TRP A 100 22.28 11.53 12.55
N LYS A 101 20.98 11.71 12.76
CA LYS A 101 20.40 12.88 13.43
C LYS A 101 19.48 12.43 14.55
N THR A 102 19.46 13.20 15.63
CA THR A 102 18.53 12.96 16.74
C THR A 102 17.10 12.95 16.23
N CYS A 103 16.34 11.95 16.66
CA CYS A 103 14.96 11.81 16.26
C CYS A 103 14.09 12.93 16.81
N PRO A 104 13.11 13.42 16.05
CA PRO A 104 12.19 14.45 16.52
C PRO A 104 11.44 13.98 17.77
N LYS A 105 11.06 14.92 18.63
CA LYS A 105 10.18 14.64 19.77
C LYS A 105 8.79 14.26 19.27
N CYS A 106 8.09 13.38 19.99
CA CYS A 106 6.69 13.11 19.70
C CYS A 106 5.83 14.32 20.06
N ASN A 107 4.68 14.43 19.40
CA ASN A 107 3.67 15.42 19.76
C ASN A 107 3.21 15.21 21.21
N PRO A 108 2.76 16.26 21.91
CA PRO A 108 2.18 16.14 23.25
C PRO A 108 1.10 15.04 23.32
N GLY A 109 1.15 14.18 24.35
CA GLY A 109 0.24 13.03 24.50
C GLY A 109 0.65 11.75 23.73
N MET A 110 1.80 11.76 23.07
CA MET A 110 2.40 10.58 22.43
C MET A 110 3.77 10.24 23.01
N GLU A 111 4.11 8.95 22.98
CA GLU A 111 5.43 8.43 23.36
C GLU A 111 5.98 7.56 22.22
N LYS A 112 7.31 7.44 22.13
CA LYS A 112 7.94 6.54 21.16
C LYS A 112 7.82 5.10 21.63
N ASN A 113 7.35 4.22 20.76
CA ASN A 113 7.42 2.78 20.98
C ASN A 113 8.87 2.26 20.76
N LYS A 114 9.10 0.94 20.93
CA LYS A 114 10.42 0.30 20.72
C LYS A 114 10.96 0.45 19.29
N LEU A 115 10.09 0.68 18.31
CA LEU A 115 10.44 0.92 16.90
C LEU A 115 10.69 2.40 16.61
N GLY A 116 10.63 3.26 17.62
CA GLY A 116 10.82 4.70 17.45
C GLY A 116 9.62 5.44 16.86
N VAL A 117 8.48 4.78 16.74
CA VAL A 117 7.23 5.35 16.20
C VAL A 117 6.45 6.01 17.33
N CYS A 118 5.97 7.23 17.10
CA CYS A 118 5.14 7.96 18.06
C CYS A 118 3.73 7.38 18.09
N GLU A 119 3.30 6.91 19.25
CA GLU A 119 1.98 6.32 19.48
C GLU A 119 1.29 7.04 20.64
N ARG A 120 -0.06 7.07 20.62
CA ARG A 120 -0.82 7.66 21.72
C ARG A 120 -0.66 6.82 22.97
N LYS A 121 -0.37 7.49 24.08
CA LYS A 121 -0.48 6.90 25.41
C LYS A 121 -1.96 6.87 25.78
N ILE A 122 -2.65 5.75 25.56
CA ILE A 122 -4.01 5.56 26.08
C ILE A 122 -3.86 5.23 27.56
N THR A 123 -3.76 6.27 28.40
CA THR A 123 -3.90 6.10 29.84
C THR A 123 -5.39 5.97 30.13
N ILE A 124 -5.91 4.74 30.19
CA ILE A 124 -7.24 4.51 30.78
C ILE A 124 -7.12 4.94 32.24
N ARG A 125 -7.83 6.00 32.64
CA ARG A 125 -8.00 6.35 34.06
C ARG A 125 -8.92 5.34 34.74
N MET A 126 -8.46 4.09 34.85
CA MET A 126 -9.00 3.05 35.71
C MET A 126 -7.81 2.13 35.96
N GLY A 127 -7.44 1.92 37.22
CA GLY A 127 -6.19 1.25 37.64
C GLY A 127 -6.10 -0.23 37.24
N ILE A 128 -6.00 -0.49 35.95
CA ILE A 128 -5.78 -1.82 35.37
C ILE A 128 -4.71 -1.66 34.30
N THR A 129 -3.51 -2.16 34.59
CA THR A 129 -2.40 -2.25 33.64
C THR A 129 -2.76 -3.21 32.52
N ALA A 130 -3.27 -2.69 31.40
CA ALA A 130 -3.42 -3.46 30.17
C ALA A 130 -2.17 -3.26 29.31
N THR A 131 -1.20 -4.16 29.44
CA THR A 131 -0.16 -4.35 28.41
C THR A 131 -0.86 -4.72 27.11
N THR A 132 -0.93 -3.78 26.17
CA THR A 132 -1.46 -4.05 24.84
C THR A 132 -0.42 -4.85 24.06
N THR A 133 -0.36 -6.16 24.29
CA THR A 133 0.02 -7.07 23.22
C THR A 133 -1.13 -7.03 22.22
N ARG A 134 -0.83 -6.72 20.94
CA ARG A 134 -1.79 -6.96 19.86
C ARG A 134 -2.25 -8.42 19.98
N PRO A 135 -3.55 -8.73 20.01
CA PRO A 135 -3.98 -10.10 19.87
C PRO A 135 -3.78 -10.49 18.40
N ASP A 136 -2.68 -11.16 18.10
CA ASP A 136 -2.38 -11.77 16.79
C ASP A 136 -3.17 -13.07 16.55
N HIS A 137 -4.29 -13.29 17.26
CA HIS A 137 -5.13 -14.46 17.04
C HIS A 137 -6.60 -14.08 16.93
N TRP A 138 -7.08 -13.95 15.69
CA TRP A 138 -8.47 -14.25 15.36
C TRP A 138 -8.64 -15.78 15.47
N THR A 139 -8.91 -16.28 16.68
CA THR A 139 -9.51 -17.61 16.83
C THR A 139 -11.00 -17.48 16.56
N SER A 140 -11.40 -17.90 15.37
CA SER A 140 -12.78 -18.19 15.01
C SER A 140 -13.40 -19.09 16.08
N SER A 141 -14.21 -18.50 16.95
CA SER A 141 -15.15 -19.23 17.79
C SER A 141 -16.54 -18.71 17.45
N SER A 142 -17.20 -19.52 16.63
CA SER A 142 -18.63 -19.55 16.37
C SER A 142 -19.42 -19.36 17.66
N GLY A 143 -20.15 -18.24 17.74
CA GLY A 143 -21.10 -17.94 18.80
C GLY A 143 -22.00 -16.80 18.35
N LEU A 144 -23.19 -17.14 17.83
CA LEU A 144 -24.24 -16.17 17.51
C LEU A 144 -24.62 -15.38 18.76
N THR A 145 -24.46 -14.06 18.72
CA THR A 145 -25.41 -13.14 19.36
C THR A 145 -25.44 -11.83 18.57
N ARG A 146 -26.54 -11.67 17.84
CA ARG A 146 -26.84 -10.52 16.98
C ARG A 146 -27.17 -9.31 17.87
N LEU A 147 -26.18 -8.50 18.22
CA LEU A 147 -26.40 -7.18 18.83
C LEU A 147 -26.86 -6.21 17.74
N HIS A 148 -28.18 -6.07 17.60
CA HIS A 148 -28.79 -4.96 16.86
C HIS A 148 -28.37 -3.63 17.51
N ARG A 149 -27.50 -2.86 16.84
CA ARG A 149 -27.35 -1.43 17.13
C ARG A 149 -28.57 -0.70 16.59
N SER A 150 -29.48 -0.35 17.47
CA SER A 150 -30.52 0.65 17.19
C SER A 150 -29.85 2.00 16.91
N PRO A 151 -30.30 2.76 15.89
CA PRO A 151 -29.81 4.13 15.67
C PRO A 151 -30.29 5.06 16.81
N PRO A 152 -29.53 6.11 17.14
CA PRO A 152 -29.90 7.05 18.21
C PRO A 152 -31.15 7.85 17.82
N ARG A 153 -32.14 7.89 18.72
CA ARG A 153 -33.30 8.79 18.59
C ARG A 153 -32.83 10.23 18.80
N VAL A 154 -32.90 11.05 17.76
CA VAL A 154 -32.84 12.51 17.87
C VAL A 154 -34.18 12.97 18.47
N ARG A 155 -34.17 13.49 19.70
CA ARG A 155 -35.29 14.24 20.23
C ARG A 155 -35.19 15.67 19.70
N MET A 156 -36.08 16.04 18.78
CA MET A 156 -36.34 17.44 18.46
C MET A 156 -37.16 18.05 19.61
N ALA A 157 -36.60 19.06 20.28
CA ALA A 157 -37.35 19.92 21.16
C ALA A 157 -38.02 21.01 20.30
N ILE A 158 -39.35 20.98 20.27
CA ILE A 158 -40.21 22.05 19.77
C ILE A 158 -40.47 22.98 20.96
N ASN A 159 -39.91 24.20 20.93
CA ASN A 159 -40.30 25.25 21.86
C ASN A 159 -41.70 25.76 21.46
N SER A 160 -42.60 25.80 22.44
CA SER A 160 -43.85 26.56 22.38
C SER A 160 -43.64 27.97 22.93
#